data_AF-A0A6A6Y953-F1
#
_entry.id   AF-A0A6A6Y953-F1
#
_cell.length_a   1.000
_cell.length_b   1.000
_cell.length_c   1.000
_cell.angle_alpha   90.00
_cell.angle_beta   90.00
_cell.angle_gamma   90.00
#
_symmetry.space_group_name_H-M   'P 1'
#
loop_
_entity.id
_entity.type
_entity.pdbx_description
1 polymer ?
#
loop_
_entity_poly.entity_id
_entity_poly.type
_entity_poly.pdbx_seq_one_letter_code
_entity_poly.pdbx_strand_id
1 'polypeptide(L)'
;CYQRDQKKCILTKSGEPIKVAHIYPFSMRHEDKNVKQTVPFWRVLEMFWSKERVDAWHSAVFPHGTEVCQNLICLAPHAHAYWAQAYFALKPIRISEDKKCLEVQLFWLLQNARRPTVQVQTVPSLAALDLGPNSVKLFDNQTNQLISSGSEISLTTDDPVLRPLPDMALLEMQWFLHRIAAMSGAVEQPQDNFDDGDDDD
;
A
#
# COMPACT_ATOMS: atom_id res chain seq x y z
N CYS A 1 4.95 -8.32 -11.91
CA CYS A 1 5.30 -8.49 -10.48
C CYS A 1 5.56 -9.95 -10.10
N TYR A 2 4.72 -10.94 -10.45
CA TYR A 2 4.92 -12.35 -10.06
C TYR A 2 6.34 -12.91 -10.28
N GLN A 3 6.92 -12.69 -11.47
CA GLN A 3 8.29 -13.14 -11.76
C GLN A 3 9.32 -12.38 -10.92
N ARG A 4 9.18 -11.06 -10.79
CA ARG A 4 10.04 -10.21 -9.95
C ARG A 4 10.06 -10.69 -8.49
N ASP A 5 8.87 -10.90 -7.93
CA ASP A 5 8.68 -11.28 -6.53
C ASP A 5 8.79 -12.80 -6.32
N GLN A 6 9.19 -13.55 -7.35
CA GLN A 6 9.37 -15.01 -7.32
C GLN A 6 8.16 -15.78 -6.78
N LYS A 7 6.95 -15.30 -7.09
CA LYS A 7 5.67 -15.82 -6.56
C LYS A 7 5.64 -15.93 -5.02
N LYS A 8 6.27 -14.96 -4.34
CA LYS A 8 6.27 -14.86 -2.89
C LYS A 8 5.68 -13.54 -2.42
N CYS A 9 5.20 -13.53 -1.19
CA CYS A 9 4.82 -12.31 -0.49
C CYS A 9 6.07 -11.46 -0.24
N ILE A 10 6.04 -10.18 -0.64
CA ILE A 10 7.20 -9.29 -0.43
C ILE A 10 7.50 -9.06 1.06
N LEU A 11 6.50 -9.23 1.94
CA LEU A 11 6.62 -9.03 3.38
C LEU A 11 7.05 -10.32 4.08
N THR A 12 6.19 -11.36 4.03
CA THR A 12 6.36 -12.59 4.80
C THR A 12 7.26 -13.61 4.12
N LYS A 13 7.65 -13.37 2.85
CA LYS A 13 8.39 -14.32 2.01
C LYS A 13 7.69 -15.67 1.82
N SER A 14 6.42 -15.79 2.21
CA SER A 14 5.59 -16.98 2.00
C SER A 14 5.38 -17.20 0.50
N GLY A 15 5.33 -18.47 0.07
CA GLY A 15 4.98 -18.84 -1.30
C GLY A 15 3.49 -18.71 -1.61
N GLU A 16 3.05 -19.39 -2.67
CA GLU A 16 1.65 -19.45 -3.10
C GLU A 16 0.74 -20.02 -1.99
N PRO A 17 -0.54 -19.55 -1.87
CA PRO A 17 -1.22 -18.60 -2.76
C PRO A 17 -0.74 -17.14 -2.58
N ILE A 18 -0.71 -16.37 -3.68
CA ILE A 18 -0.32 -14.95 -3.70
C ILE A 18 -1.41 -14.12 -4.38
N LYS A 19 -1.69 -12.95 -3.80
CA LYS A 19 -2.55 -11.91 -4.37
C LYS A 19 -1.69 -10.73 -4.82
N VAL A 20 -2.01 -10.19 -5.99
CA VAL A 20 -1.39 -8.96 -6.50
C VAL A 20 -2.16 -7.77 -5.97
N ALA A 21 -1.48 -6.88 -5.24
CA ALA A 21 -2.04 -5.61 -4.80
C ALA A 21 -1.52 -4.47 -5.66
N HIS A 22 -2.41 -3.56 -6.01
CA HIS A 22 -2.06 -2.26 -6.57
C HIS A 22 -1.59 -1.31 -5.46
N ILE A 23 -0.57 -0.50 -5.78
CA ILE A 23 -0.14 0.61 -4.92
C ILE A 23 -1.10 1.78 -5.12
N TYR A 24 -1.18 2.29 -6.35
CA TYR A 24 -2.27 3.16 -6.80
C TYR A 24 -3.45 2.32 -7.31
N PRO A 25 -4.66 2.47 -6.75
CA PRO A 25 -5.75 1.53 -6.93
C PRO A 25 -6.28 1.50 -8.38
N PHE A 26 -6.60 0.28 -8.85
CA PHE A 26 -7.20 0.04 -10.16
C PHE A 26 -8.53 0.77 -10.39
N SER A 27 -9.31 0.99 -9.33
CA SER A 27 -10.59 1.71 -9.40
C SER A 27 -10.41 3.18 -9.81
N MET A 28 -9.22 3.75 -9.60
CA MET A 28 -8.89 5.13 -9.94
C MET A 28 -8.12 5.26 -11.27
N ARG A 29 -8.04 4.19 -12.08
CA ARG A 29 -7.28 4.19 -13.36
C ARG A 29 -7.75 5.23 -14.39
N HIS A 30 -8.95 5.77 -14.24
CA HIS A 30 -9.54 6.77 -15.13
C HIS A 30 -9.63 8.16 -14.49
N GLU A 31 -8.96 8.37 -13.35
CA GLU A 31 -9.08 9.60 -12.58
C GLU A 31 -8.65 10.84 -13.36
N ASP A 32 -7.60 10.73 -14.18
CA ASP A 32 -7.13 11.82 -15.04
C ASP A 32 -8.14 12.21 -16.14
N LYS A 33 -9.11 11.34 -16.42
CA LYS A 33 -10.17 11.55 -17.42
C LYS A 33 -11.52 11.88 -16.78
N ASN A 34 -11.64 11.80 -15.46
CA ASN A 34 -12.90 11.98 -14.72
C ASN A 34 -13.22 13.45 -14.50
N VAL A 35 -13.73 14.13 -15.54
CA VAL A 35 -14.19 15.54 -15.49
C VAL A 35 -15.43 15.72 -14.59
N LYS A 36 -16.07 14.62 -14.16
CA LYS A 36 -17.36 14.63 -13.43
C LYS A 36 -17.23 14.74 -11.91
N GLN A 37 -16.03 14.70 -11.33
CA GLN A 37 -15.88 14.82 -9.89
C GLN A 37 -15.96 16.28 -9.43
N THR A 38 -16.69 16.52 -8.35
CA THR A 38 -16.86 17.84 -7.75
C THR A 38 -15.52 18.42 -7.25
N VAL A 39 -14.59 17.57 -6.82
CA VAL A 39 -13.21 17.95 -6.48
C VAL A 39 -12.25 16.84 -6.98
N PRO A 40 -11.42 17.10 -8.01
CA PRO A 40 -10.50 16.10 -8.54
C PRO A 40 -9.46 15.67 -7.50
N PHE A 41 -9.25 14.36 -7.33
CA PHE A 41 -8.29 13.78 -6.39
C PHE A 41 -6.92 14.49 -6.38
N TRP A 42 -6.31 14.67 -7.55
CA TRP A 42 -4.98 15.29 -7.68
C TRP A 42 -4.94 16.75 -7.21
N ARG A 43 -6.02 17.52 -7.42
CA ARG A 43 -6.11 18.89 -6.91
C ARG A 43 -6.19 18.96 -5.40
N VAL A 44 -6.82 17.96 -4.76
CA VAL A 44 -6.83 17.86 -3.29
C VAL A 44 -5.41 17.65 -2.78
N LEU A 45 -4.62 16.79 -3.43
CA LEU A 45 -3.23 16.56 -3.04
C LEU A 45 -2.37 17.83 -3.18
N GLU A 46 -2.57 18.62 -4.23
CA GLU A 46 -1.86 19.91 -4.42
C GLU A 46 -2.15 20.94 -3.29
N MET A 47 -3.19 20.75 -2.48
CA MET A 47 -3.44 21.60 -1.31
C MET A 47 -2.52 21.28 -0.12
N PHE A 48 -1.96 20.07 -0.05
CA PHE A 48 -1.17 19.59 1.09
C PHE A 48 0.30 19.33 0.75
N TRP A 49 0.62 19.05 -0.52
CA TRP A 49 1.98 18.79 -0.98
C TRP A 49 2.36 19.72 -2.13
N SER A 50 3.67 19.90 -2.35
CA SER A 50 4.18 20.71 -3.44
C SER A 50 3.74 20.15 -4.79
N LYS A 51 3.51 21.05 -5.75
CA LYS A 51 3.17 20.67 -7.12
C LYS A 51 4.15 19.66 -7.73
N GLU A 52 5.45 19.89 -7.56
CA GLU A 52 6.50 18.98 -8.05
C GLU A 52 6.33 17.55 -7.52
N ARG A 53 6.00 17.39 -6.23
CA ARG A 53 5.76 16.08 -5.63
C ARG A 53 4.50 15.42 -6.18
N VAL A 54 3.41 16.17 -6.30
CA VAL A 54 2.14 15.64 -6.84
C VAL A 54 2.30 15.27 -8.32
N ASP A 55 3.01 16.08 -9.11
CA ASP A 55 3.31 15.80 -10.51
C ASP A 55 4.18 14.53 -10.65
N ALA A 56 5.12 14.30 -9.73
CA ALA A 56 5.91 13.06 -9.69
C ALA A 56 5.04 11.82 -9.39
N TRP A 57 4.10 11.92 -8.44
CA TRP A 57 3.15 10.84 -8.15
C TRP A 57 2.23 10.55 -9.34
N HIS A 58 1.69 11.60 -9.97
CA HIS A 58 0.82 11.47 -11.16
C HIS A 58 1.58 10.83 -12.33
N SER A 59 2.79 11.30 -12.60
CA SER A 59 3.66 10.79 -13.67
C SER A 59 4.10 9.35 -13.45
N ALA A 60 4.10 8.85 -12.22
CA ALA A 60 4.38 7.45 -11.94
C ALA A 60 3.19 6.51 -12.27
N VAL A 61 1.97 7.05 -12.43
CA VAL A 61 0.75 6.30 -12.80
C VAL A 61 0.41 6.42 -14.28
N PHE A 62 0.17 7.63 -14.78
CA PHE A 62 -0.61 7.80 -16.02
C PHE A 62 0.11 7.60 -17.37
N PRO A 63 1.45 7.67 -17.49
CA PRO A 63 2.12 7.30 -18.74
C PRO A 63 1.87 5.84 -19.15
N HIS A 64 1.59 4.96 -18.19
CA HIS A 64 1.48 3.52 -18.43
C HIS A 64 0.21 2.88 -17.85
N GLY A 65 -0.55 3.61 -17.03
CA GLY A 65 -1.75 3.11 -16.36
C GLY A 65 -1.42 2.31 -15.10
N THR A 66 -2.44 1.66 -14.54
CA THR A 66 -2.34 0.98 -13.23
C THR A 66 -1.79 -0.44 -13.31
N GLU A 67 -1.82 -1.07 -14.49
CA GLU A 67 -1.46 -2.47 -14.71
C GLU A 67 0.02 -2.64 -15.08
N VAL A 68 0.91 -1.97 -14.35
CA VAL A 68 2.37 -2.02 -14.57
C VAL A 68 3.12 -2.57 -13.37
N CYS A 69 4.26 -3.22 -13.62
CA CYS A 69 5.03 -3.91 -12.57
C CYS A 69 5.42 -2.96 -11.42
N GLN A 70 5.69 -1.69 -11.72
CA GLN A 70 6.02 -0.63 -10.78
C GLN A 70 4.86 -0.25 -9.85
N ASN A 71 3.61 -0.53 -10.22
CA ASN A 71 2.42 -0.25 -9.42
C ASN A 71 1.90 -1.50 -8.70
N LEU A 72 2.57 -2.64 -8.83
CA LEU A 72 2.06 -3.94 -8.37
C LEU A 72 3.04 -4.60 -7.40
N ILE A 73 2.52 -5.14 -6.30
CA ILE A 73 3.27 -5.93 -5.31
C ILE A 73 2.58 -7.27 -5.05
N CYS A 74 3.36 -8.31 -4.80
CA CYS A 74 2.84 -9.62 -4.40
C CYS A 74 2.70 -9.72 -2.88
N LEU A 75 1.50 -10.04 -2.40
CA LEU A 75 1.19 -10.21 -0.98
C LEU A 75 0.55 -11.58 -0.73
N ALA A 76 0.79 -12.16 0.44
CA ALA A 76 0.00 -13.30 0.93
C ALA A 76 -1.47 -12.86 1.11
N PRO A 77 -2.47 -13.75 1.02
CA PRO A 77 -3.88 -13.37 1.06
C PRO A 77 -4.27 -12.53 2.29
N HIS A 78 -3.77 -12.91 3.46
CA HIS A 78 -3.99 -12.16 4.71
C HIS A 78 -3.30 -10.78 4.69
N ALA A 79 -2.05 -10.71 4.22
CA ALA A 79 -1.34 -9.44 4.08
C ALA A 79 -1.99 -8.51 3.04
N HIS A 80 -2.57 -9.07 1.99
CA HIS A 80 -3.36 -8.34 1.00
C HIS A 80 -4.63 -7.74 1.60
N ALA A 81 -5.35 -8.51 2.43
CA ALA A 81 -6.52 -7.99 3.16
C ALA A 81 -6.13 -6.84 4.10
N TYR A 82 -5.02 -6.97 4.81
CA TYR A 82 -4.49 -5.91 5.68
C TYR A 82 -4.06 -4.66 4.89
N TRP A 83 -3.47 -4.85 3.71
CA TRP A 83 -3.11 -3.75 2.80
C TRP A 83 -4.36 -2.98 2.35
N ALA A 84 -5.40 -3.68 1.91
CA ALA A 84 -6.65 -3.07 1.46
C ALA A 84 -7.36 -2.26 2.56
N GLN A 85 -7.21 -2.66 3.81
CA GLN A 85 -7.76 -1.97 4.98
C GLN A 85 -6.80 -0.93 5.60
N ALA A 86 -5.68 -0.62 4.95
CA ALA A 86 -4.66 0.29 5.47
C ALA A 86 -4.20 -0.07 6.91
N TYR A 87 -4.12 -1.36 7.25
CA TYR A 87 -3.62 -1.81 8.56
C TYR A 87 -2.12 -1.55 8.73
N PHE A 88 -1.40 -1.46 7.61
CA PHE A 88 -0.01 -1.07 7.58
C PHE A 88 0.27 -0.17 6.39
N ALA A 89 1.40 0.53 6.43
CA ALA A 89 1.95 1.26 5.31
C ALA A 89 3.43 0.94 5.13
N LEU A 90 3.91 1.10 3.90
CA LEU A 90 5.30 0.87 3.53
C LEU A 90 5.95 2.23 3.26
N LYS A 91 6.89 2.62 4.12
CA LYS A 91 7.69 3.84 3.93
C LYS A 91 8.87 3.51 3.02
N PRO A 92 8.99 4.10 1.82
CA PRO A 92 10.20 3.94 1.02
C PRO A 92 11.41 4.61 1.70
N ILE A 93 12.55 3.91 1.73
CA ILE A 93 13.80 4.43 2.32
C ILE A 93 14.76 4.88 1.23
N ARG A 94 15.18 3.92 0.39
CA ARG A 94 16.14 4.13 -0.69
C ARG A 94 16.06 3.01 -1.71
N ILE A 95 16.49 3.33 -2.91
CA ILE A 95 16.75 2.37 -3.99
C ILE A 95 18.26 2.34 -4.26
N SER A 96 18.81 1.17 -4.54
CA SER A 96 20.21 1.01 -4.92
C SER A 96 20.52 1.69 -6.26
N GLU A 97 21.79 2.06 -6.49
CA GLU A 97 22.22 2.72 -7.74
C GLU A 97 21.92 1.88 -8.98
N ASP A 98 22.07 0.56 -8.87
CA ASP A 98 21.75 -0.41 -9.93
C ASP A 98 20.25 -0.67 -10.10
N LYS A 99 19.41 -0.05 -9.26
CA LYS A 99 17.95 -0.20 -9.21
C LYS A 99 17.46 -1.63 -8.95
N LYS A 100 18.32 -2.49 -8.38
CA LYS A 100 18.00 -3.90 -8.10
C LYS A 100 17.52 -4.18 -6.68
N CYS A 101 17.70 -3.24 -5.75
CA CYS A 101 17.25 -3.35 -4.37
C CYS A 101 16.49 -2.09 -3.96
N LEU A 102 15.30 -2.26 -3.42
CA LEU A 102 14.48 -1.21 -2.82
C LEU A 102 14.24 -1.57 -1.37
N GLU A 103 14.65 -0.69 -0.46
CA GLU A 103 14.41 -0.84 0.96
C GLU A 103 13.16 -0.05 1.37
N VAL A 104 12.25 -0.72 2.07
CA VAL A 104 11.06 -0.12 2.66
C VAL A 104 10.99 -0.47 4.15
N GLN A 105 10.38 0.39 4.95
CA GLN A 105 10.02 0.09 6.34
C GLN A 105 8.52 -0.13 6.46
N LEU A 106 8.12 -1.22 7.10
CA LEU A 106 6.72 -1.44 7.45
C LEU A 106 6.35 -0.68 8.72
N PHE A 107 5.17 -0.07 8.74
CA PHE A 107 4.57 0.46 9.97
C PHE A 107 3.14 -0.04 10.09
N TRP A 108 2.82 -0.67 11.23
CA TRP A 108 1.45 -0.94 11.61
C TRP A 108 0.74 0.37 11.96
N LEU A 109 -0.51 0.51 11.53
CA LEU A 109 -1.31 1.72 11.69
C LEU A 109 -2.47 1.46 12.64
N LEU A 110 -2.58 2.29 13.68
CA LEU A 110 -3.74 2.30 14.55
C LEU A 110 -4.96 2.73 13.77
N GLN A 111 -6.00 1.90 13.77
CA GLN A 111 -7.30 2.28 13.21
C GLN A 111 -8.03 3.13 14.23
N ASN A 112 -8.21 4.41 13.91
CA ASN A 112 -9.02 5.28 14.74
C ASN A 112 -10.49 4.91 14.58
N ALA A 113 -11.21 4.81 15.69
CA ALA A 113 -12.66 4.82 15.62
C ALA A 113 -13.11 6.13 14.95
N ARG A 114 -14.06 6.03 14.00
CA ARG A 114 -14.59 7.20 13.31
C ARG A 114 -15.13 8.20 14.33
N ARG A 115 -14.57 9.41 14.36
CA ARG A 115 -15.04 10.51 15.21
C ARG A 115 -15.51 11.67 14.33
N PRO A 116 -16.72 12.21 14.55
CA PRO A 116 -17.23 13.33 13.77
C PRO A 116 -16.44 14.63 14.00
N THR A 117 -15.72 14.71 15.12
CA THR A 117 -14.92 15.88 15.48
C THR A 117 -13.62 15.43 16.15
N VAL A 118 -12.52 16.05 15.77
CA VAL A 118 -11.19 15.86 16.36
C VAL A 118 -10.61 17.24 16.65
N GLN A 119 -9.88 17.39 17.77
CA GLN A 119 -9.20 18.65 18.03
C GLN A 119 -8.03 18.80 17.06
N VAL A 120 -7.93 19.96 16.41
CA VAL A 120 -6.85 20.25 15.44
C VAL A 120 -5.45 20.11 16.06
N GLN A 121 -5.32 20.32 17.37
CA GLN A 121 -4.06 20.20 18.10
C GLN A 121 -3.71 18.74 18.47
N THR A 122 -4.58 17.77 18.22
CA THR A 122 -4.27 16.36 18.48
C THR A 122 -3.20 15.90 17.50
N VAL A 123 -1.99 15.67 18.02
CA VAL A 123 -0.89 15.14 17.22
C VAL A 123 -1.14 13.65 16.96
N PRO A 124 -1.23 13.21 15.70
CA PRO A 124 -1.34 11.79 15.39
C PRO A 124 -0.03 11.08 15.75
N SER A 125 -0.12 10.00 16.53
CA SER A 125 1.04 9.18 16.87
C SER A 125 1.30 8.12 15.80
N LEU A 126 2.58 7.90 15.48
CA LEU A 126 3.04 6.73 14.74
C LEU A 126 3.80 5.86 15.72
N ALA A 127 3.08 5.00 16.43
CA ALA A 127 3.67 4.16 17.45
C ALA A 127 4.53 3.05 16.82
N ALA A 128 5.63 2.69 17.49
CA ALA A 128 6.37 1.47 17.19
C ALA A 128 5.56 0.28 17.73
N LEU A 129 4.69 -0.28 16.88
CA LEU A 129 3.81 -1.38 17.25
C LEU A 129 4.38 -2.71 16.78
N ASP A 130 4.36 -3.71 17.66
CA ASP A 130 4.67 -5.10 17.31
C ASP A 130 3.51 -5.81 16.60
N LEU A 131 2.30 -5.27 16.73
CA LEU A 131 1.04 -5.86 16.26
C LEU A 131 0.27 -4.85 15.43
N GLY A 132 -0.42 -5.35 14.41
CA GLY A 132 -1.46 -4.57 13.75
C GLY A 132 -2.78 -4.56 14.53
N PRO A 133 -3.79 -3.88 13.98
CA PRO A 133 -5.16 -3.92 14.49
C PRO A 133 -5.66 -5.35 14.70
N ASN A 134 -6.52 -5.58 15.70
CA ASN A 134 -7.09 -6.90 15.99
C ASN A 134 -6.03 -8.00 16.27
N SER A 135 -4.88 -7.61 16.84
CA SER A 135 -3.78 -8.52 17.20
C SER A 135 -3.17 -9.26 16.02
N VAL A 136 -3.24 -8.70 14.80
CA VAL A 136 -2.62 -9.31 13.62
C VAL A 136 -1.11 -9.26 13.70
N LYS A 137 -0.47 -10.32 13.19
CA LYS A 137 0.98 -10.47 13.10
C LYS A 137 1.37 -10.92 11.70
N LEU A 138 2.56 -10.49 11.27
CA LEU A 138 3.24 -11.01 10.10
C LEU A 138 4.61 -11.51 10.53
N PHE A 139 5.07 -12.59 9.92
CA PHE A 139 6.38 -13.15 10.14
C PHE A 139 7.09 -13.29 8.79
N ASP A 140 8.39 -13.03 8.77
CA ASP A 140 9.24 -13.42 7.65
C ASP A 140 9.52 -14.93 7.76
N ASN A 141 9.02 -15.71 6.82
CA ASN A 141 9.14 -17.16 6.82
C ASN A 141 10.55 -17.67 6.48
N GLN A 142 11.45 -16.82 6.01
CA GLN A 142 12.85 -17.19 5.77
C GLN A 142 13.69 -17.01 7.05
N THR A 143 13.46 -15.92 7.78
CA THR A 143 14.24 -15.59 8.99
C THR A 143 13.54 -16.00 10.29
N ASN A 144 12.25 -16.37 10.22
CA ASN A 144 11.35 -16.59 11.36
C ASN A 144 11.25 -15.39 12.30
N GLN A 145 11.45 -14.18 11.80
CA GLN A 145 11.35 -12.95 12.58
C GLN A 145 9.96 -12.33 12.50
N LEU A 146 9.52 -11.75 13.61
CA LEU A 146 8.31 -10.94 13.67
C LEU A 146 8.52 -9.65 12.86
N ILE A 147 7.53 -9.31 12.03
CA ILE A 147 7.51 -8.05 11.28
C ILE A 147 6.71 -7.03 12.10
N SER A 148 7.43 -6.12 12.76
CA SER A 148 6.90 -5.02 13.57
C SER A 148 7.06 -3.68 12.86
N SER A 149 6.53 -2.61 13.46
CA SER A 149 6.72 -1.26 12.94
C SER A 149 8.18 -0.87 13.02
N GLY A 150 8.75 -0.42 11.91
CA GLY A 150 10.17 -0.16 11.73
C GLY A 150 10.95 -1.33 11.13
N SER A 151 10.36 -2.52 10.96
CA SER A 151 11.02 -3.62 10.26
C SER A 151 11.35 -3.22 8.81
N GLU A 152 12.63 -3.35 8.47
CA GLU A 152 13.14 -3.09 7.11
C GLU A 152 12.94 -4.32 6.24
N ILE A 153 12.42 -4.10 5.03
CA ILE A 153 12.11 -5.14 4.07
C ILE A 153 12.78 -4.76 2.76
N SER A 154 13.63 -5.66 2.27
CA SER A 154 14.26 -5.52 0.97
C SER A 154 13.40 -6.19 -0.10
N LEU A 155 13.04 -5.41 -1.12
CA LEU A 155 12.46 -5.87 -2.37
C LEU A 155 13.56 -5.90 -3.41
N THR A 156 13.71 -7.01 -4.12
CA THR A 156 14.78 -7.20 -5.08
C THR A 156 14.27 -7.56 -6.47
N THR A 157 15.06 -7.24 -7.48
CA THR A 157 14.87 -7.68 -8.85
C THR A 157 16.19 -8.08 -9.47
N ASP A 158 16.17 -9.08 -10.33
CA ASP A 158 17.32 -9.52 -11.12
C ASP A 158 17.52 -8.66 -12.38
N ASP A 159 16.43 -8.08 -12.89
CA ASP A 159 16.38 -7.24 -14.10
C ASP A 159 15.52 -5.99 -13.86
N PRO A 160 16.14 -4.83 -13.59
CA PRO A 160 15.41 -3.60 -13.30
C PRO A 160 14.71 -3.00 -14.53
N VAL A 161 14.98 -3.48 -15.75
CA VAL A 161 14.36 -2.99 -16.98
C VAL A 161 13.11 -3.82 -17.29
N LEU A 162 13.23 -5.15 -17.31
CA LEU A 162 12.11 -6.04 -17.61
C LEU A 162 11.18 -6.28 -16.41
N ARG A 163 11.73 -6.24 -15.20
CA ARG A 163 11.04 -6.53 -13.93
C ARG A 163 11.33 -5.43 -12.91
N PRO A 164 10.98 -4.17 -13.20
CA PRO A 164 11.28 -3.06 -12.31
C PRO A 164 10.62 -3.23 -10.94
N LEU A 165 11.31 -2.73 -9.92
CA LEU A 165 10.79 -2.60 -8.57
C LEU A 165 9.61 -1.63 -8.52
N PRO A 166 8.80 -1.65 -7.45
CA PRO A 166 7.80 -0.62 -7.22
C PRO A 166 8.37 0.79 -7.32
N ASP A 167 7.60 1.70 -7.90
CA ASP A 167 8.02 3.09 -8.03
C ASP A 167 8.07 3.77 -6.65
N MET A 168 9.18 4.46 -6.37
CA MET A 168 9.41 5.17 -5.10
C MET A 168 8.36 6.25 -4.85
N ALA A 169 7.96 6.98 -5.89
CA ALA A 169 6.98 8.06 -5.79
C ALA A 169 5.59 7.48 -5.48
N LEU A 170 5.22 6.36 -6.09
CA LEU A 170 3.95 5.66 -5.77
C LEU A 170 3.92 5.15 -4.34
N LEU A 171 5.01 4.55 -3.86
CA LEU A 171 5.11 4.11 -2.48
C LEU A 171 5.08 5.29 -1.50
N GLU A 172 5.70 6.43 -1.83
CA GLU A 172 5.65 7.63 -0.99
C GLU A 172 4.22 8.18 -0.89
N MET A 173 3.51 8.26 -2.02
CA MET A 173 2.10 8.64 -2.02
C MET A 173 1.28 7.69 -1.14
N GLN A 174 1.42 6.38 -1.34
CA GLN A 174 0.65 5.40 -0.60
C GLN A 174 0.98 5.39 0.91
N TRP A 175 2.24 5.65 1.25
CA TRP A 175 2.68 5.87 2.62
C TRP A 175 1.87 6.98 3.31
N PHE A 176 1.64 8.10 2.64
CA PHE A 176 0.81 9.18 3.19
C PHE A 176 -0.68 8.80 3.21
N LEU A 177 -1.20 8.25 2.10
CA LEU A 177 -2.63 7.97 1.97
C LEU A 177 -3.12 6.88 2.93
N HIS A 178 -2.36 5.79 3.13
CA HIS A 178 -2.71 4.76 4.12
C HIS A 178 -2.76 5.32 5.54
N ARG A 179 -1.83 6.21 5.89
CA ARG A 179 -1.84 6.87 7.21
C ARG A 179 -3.06 7.75 7.36
N ILE A 180 -3.42 8.52 6.34
CA ILE A 180 -4.63 9.35 6.35
C ILE A 180 -5.88 8.47 6.47
N ALA A 181 -5.95 7.37 5.71
CA ALA A 181 -7.06 6.42 5.77
C ALA A 181 -7.24 5.84 7.18
N ALA A 182 -6.16 5.31 7.77
CA ALA A 182 -6.19 4.75 9.13
C ALA A 182 -6.57 5.81 10.20
N MET A 183 -6.12 7.06 10.03
CA MET A 183 -6.47 8.15 10.93
C MET A 183 -7.93 8.60 10.81
N SER A 184 -8.51 8.53 9.61
CA SER A 184 -9.87 8.98 9.33
C SER A 184 -10.96 8.08 9.91
N GLY A 185 -10.62 6.82 10.23
CA GLY A 185 -11.60 5.81 10.63
C GLY A 185 -12.60 5.45 9.52
N ALA A 186 -12.26 5.77 8.27
CA ALA A 186 -13.07 5.48 7.08
C ALA A 186 -12.81 4.09 6.49
N VAL A 187 -11.96 3.29 7.13
CA VAL A 187 -11.76 1.89 6.76
C VAL A 187 -13.05 1.15 7.09
N GLU A 188 -13.77 0.74 6.05
CA GLU A 188 -14.93 -0.14 6.19
C GLU A 188 -14.49 -1.42 6.89
N GLN A 189 -15.18 -1.78 7.98
CA GLN A 189 -15.06 -3.13 8.52
C GLN A 189 -15.46 -4.09 7.39
N PRO A 190 -14.71 -5.18 7.13
CA PRO A 190 -15.13 -6.16 6.16
C PRO A 190 -16.53 -6.61 6.58
N GLN A 191 -17.52 -6.28 5.75
CA GLN A 191 -18.81 -6.94 5.84
C GLN A 191 -18.51 -8.40 5.54
N ASP A 192 -18.74 -9.27 6.52
CA ASP A 192 -18.81 -10.71 6.31
C ASP A 192 -20.00 -11.00 5.38
N ASN A 193 -19.88 -10.66 4.10
CA ASN A 193 -20.76 -11.19 3.07
C ASN A 193 -20.24 -12.58 2.71
N PHE A 194 -20.40 -13.51 3.64
CA PHE A 194 -20.66 -14.90 3.28
C PHE A 194 -22.13 -14.96 2.91
N ASP A 195 -22.45 -14.54 1.69
CA ASP A 195 -23.68 -14.99 1.02
C ASP A 195 -23.23 -15.95 -0.09
N ASP A 196 -22.75 -17.11 0.35
CA ASP A 196 -22.80 -18.33 -0.44
C ASP A 196 -24.23 -18.86 -0.28
N GLY A 197 -25.08 -18.49 -1.22
CA GLY A 197 -26.44 -19.01 -1.41
C GLY A 197 -26.64 -19.31 -2.89
N ASP A 198 -26.34 -20.55 -3.25
CA ASP A 198 -26.52 -21.19 -4.55
C ASP A 198 -27.95 -21.14 -5.14
N ASP A 199 -27.97 -21.40 -6.45
CA ASP A 199 -29.00 -22.07 -7.27
C ASP A 199 -30.04 -21.29 -8.12
N ASP A 200 -29.88 -21.52 -9.43
CA ASP A 200 -30.86 -21.77 -10.50
C ASP A 200 -31.79 -20.65 -11.04
N ASP A 201 -31.42 -20.10 -12.21
CA ASP A 201 -32.12 -20.28 -13.52
C ASP A 201 -31.34 -19.62 -14.68
#